data_AF-G5A817-F1
#
_entry.id   AF-G5A817-F1
#
_cell.length_a   1.000
_cell.length_b   1.000
_cell.length_c   1.000
_cell.angle_alpha   90.00
_cell.angle_beta   90.00
_cell.angle_gamma   90.00
#
_symmetry.space_group_name_H-M   'P 1'
#
loop_
_entity.id
_entity.type
_entity.pdbx_description
1 polymer ?
#
loop_
_entity_poly.entity_id
_entity_poly.type
_entity_poly.pdbx_seq_one_letter_code
_entity_poly.pdbx_strand_id
1 'polypeptide(L)'
;MLGTSPPTKLRTDARRSSNKDQPTSEQQAPSVEETKLRIHRNRRRIYQQRYRKKLCGRETTYEEEVAQLGGIPTQPTSWQVVAEYYSLFRNGLKPLVVTSDVSSECVQETHVQKRFLQANMTPDVATNSGLGVAALLAEWERLRVCYPDLRVKLVSLNHGEGDAMRAMSQRFVTITEQTLRNAFQHLING
;
A
#
# COMPACT_ATOMS: atom_id res chain seq x y z
N MET A 1 -43.43 31.56 -39.20
CA MET A 1 -43.51 32.89 -38.56
C MET A 1 -42.14 33.23 -38.02
N LEU A 2 -41.52 34.29 -38.56
CA LEU A 2 -40.68 35.32 -37.89
C LEU A 2 -39.65 34.80 -36.86
N GLY A 3 -38.32 34.88 -37.06
CA GLY A 3 -37.52 35.98 -37.62
C GLY A 3 -36.83 36.70 -36.44
N THR A 4 -35.49 36.77 -36.35
CA THR A 4 -34.65 37.70 -37.13
C THR A 4 -33.18 37.28 -37.31
N SER A 5 -32.57 37.83 -38.37
CA SER A 5 -31.13 37.99 -38.67
C SER A 5 -30.93 39.50 -39.02
N PRO A 6 -29.84 40.04 -39.62
CA PRO A 6 -28.42 39.65 -39.70
C PRO A 6 -27.59 40.64 -38.83
N PRO A 7 -26.56 41.46 -39.23
CA PRO A 7 -25.71 41.59 -40.45
C PRO A 7 -24.51 40.60 -40.45
N THR A 8 -23.66 40.39 -41.46
CA THR A 8 -23.39 40.99 -42.80
C THR A 8 -22.36 42.13 -42.90
N LYS A 9 -21.25 41.85 -43.63
CA LYS A 9 -20.44 42.65 -44.60
C LYS A 9 -18.96 42.18 -44.55
N LEU A 10 -18.14 42.11 -45.60
CA LEU A 10 -18.28 42.26 -47.06
C LEU A 10 -17.07 41.59 -47.77
N ARG A 11 -17.25 41.24 -49.06
CA ARG A 11 -16.33 41.27 -50.24
C ARG A 11 -14.88 41.79 -50.05
N THR A 12 -13.86 41.40 -50.84
CA THR A 12 -13.89 41.09 -52.29
C THR A 12 -12.64 40.33 -52.78
N ASP A 13 -12.84 39.35 -53.67
CA ASP A 13 -12.11 38.99 -54.91
C ASP A 13 -10.65 39.43 -55.18
N ALA A 14 -9.79 38.47 -55.54
CA ALA A 14 -8.68 38.67 -56.50
C ALA A 14 -8.24 37.36 -57.22
N ARG A 15 -9.03 37.01 -58.24
CA ARG A 15 -8.74 36.16 -59.41
C ARG A 15 -7.27 36.19 -59.92
N ARG A 16 -6.67 35.04 -60.26
CA ARG A 16 -6.16 34.69 -61.62
C ARG A 16 -5.48 33.31 -61.71
N SER A 17 -5.96 32.51 -62.65
CA SER A 17 -5.36 31.24 -63.10
C SER A 17 -4.14 31.47 -64.00
N SER A 18 -3.19 30.52 -64.02
CA SER A 18 -2.59 30.04 -65.28
C SER A 18 -1.78 28.75 -65.09
N ASN A 19 -2.00 27.80 -65.99
CA ASN A 19 -1.28 26.53 -66.06
C ASN A 19 0.19 26.71 -66.44
N LYS A 20 1.02 25.73 -66.06
CA LYS A 20 1.89 25.07 -67.04
C LYS A 20 2.27 23.66 -66.61
N ASP A 21 1.98 22.70 -67.47
CA ASP A 21 2.74 21.46 -67.63
C ASP A 21 4.24 21.81 -67.86
N GLN A 22 5.24 20.97 -67.58
CA GLN A 22 5.29 19.51 -67.63
C GLN A 22 6.50 19.01 -66.75
N PRO A 23 7.15 17.84 -66.90
CA PRO A 23 7.61 17.05 -65.75
C PRO A 23 9.14 17.04 -65.55
N THR A 24 9.60 16.90 -64.29
CA THR A 24 10.92 16.30 -64.04
C THR A 24 10.90 15.43 -62.79
N SER A 25 11.28 14.16 -62.97
CA SER A 25 11.69 13.28 -61.88
C SER A 25 13.05 13.73 -61.35
N GLU A 26 13.07 14.68 -60.42
CA GLU A 26 14.24 14.89 -59.57
C GLU A 26 14.06 14.13 -58.26
N GLN A 27 14.54 12.88 -58.26
CA GLN A 27 15.05 12.27 -57.03
C GLN A 27 16.32 13.02 -56.64
N GLN A 28 16.19 14.23 -56.08
CA GLN A 28 17.32 14.90 -55.43
C GLN A 28 17.82 13.97 -54.33
N ALA A 29 19.01 13.42 -54.55
CA ALA A 29 19.67 12.59 -53.55
C ALA A 29 19.76 13.41 -52.26
N PRO A 30 19.23 12.91 -51.13
CA PRO A 30 19.15 13.71 -49.90
C PRO A 30 20.54 14.20 -49.54
N SER A 31 20.64 15.47 -49.15
CA SER A 31 21.91 16.13 -48.88
C SER A 31 22.76 15.29 -47.92
N VAL A 32 24.09 15.38 -48.05
CA VAL A 32 25.02 14.70 -47.16
C VAL A 32 24.72 15.03 -45.68
N GLU A 33 24.21 16.23 -45.40
CA GLU A 33 23.76 16.60 -44.05
C GLU A 33 22.39 15.99 -43.66
N GLU A 34 21.44 15.89 -44.59
CA GLU A 34 20.15 15.23 -44.33
C GLU A 34 20.32 13.73 -44.08
N THR A 35 21.21 13.07 -44.84
CA THR A 35 21.54 11.66 -44.63
C THR A 35 22.24 11.43 -43.29
N LYS A 36 23.23 12.27 -42.91
CA LYS A 36 23.83 12.28 -41.57
C LYS A 36 22.79 12.48 -40.46
N LEU A 37 21.91 13.47 -40.60
CA LEU A 37 20.83 13.74 -39.64
C LEU A 37 19.85 12.57 -39.53
N ARG A 38 19.49 11.93 -40.65
CA ARG A 38 18.60 10.76 -40.69
C ARG A 38 19.25 9.55 -40.01
N ILE A 39 20.54 9.32 -40.24
CA ILE A 39 21.34 8.28 -39.55
C ILE A 39 21.41 8.56 -38.04
N HIS A 40 21.67 9.79 -37.62
CA HIS A 40 21.72 10.18 -36.20
C HIS A 40 20.38 10.00 -35.49
N ARG A 41 19.28 10.43 -36.12
CA ARG A 41 17.91 10.20 -35.62
C ARG A 41 17.59 8.71 -35.49
N ASN A 42 17.99 7.89 -36.46
CA ASN A 42 17.77 6.44 -36.42
C ASN A 42 18.61 5.77 -35.32
N ARG A 43 19.89 6.15 -35.16
CA ARG A 43 20.75 5.70 -34.06
C ARG A 43 20.13 6.02 -32.70
N ARG A 44 19.66 7.25 -32.47
CA ARG A 44 18.97 7.63 -31.22
C ARG A 44 17.73 6.76 -30.94
N ARG A 45 16.89 6.48 -31.95
CA ARG A 45 15.73 5.58 -31.81
C ARG A 45 16.15 4.16 -31.39
N ILE A 46 17.14 3.57 -32.06
CA ILE A 46 17.64 2.22 -31.75
C ILE A 46 18.25 2.15 -30.34
N TYR A 47 19.04 3.16 -29.93
CA TYR A 47 19.57 3.23 -28.58
C TYR A 47 18.48 3.34 -27.51
N GLN A 48 17.45 4.17 -27.72
CA GLN A 48 16.31 4.29 -26.81
C GLN A 48 15.49 2.99 -26.74
N GLN A 49 15.26 2.31 -27.87
CA GLN A 49 14.59 1.00 -27.89
C GLN A 49 15.38 -0.07 -27.12
N ARG A 50 16.70 -0.15 -27.34
CA ARG A 50 17.59 -1.06 -26.60
C ARG A 50 17.60 -0.76 -25.10
N TYR A 51 17.64 0.52 -24.72
CA TYR A 51 17.59 0.95 -23.32
C TYR A 51 16.26 0.58 -22.64
N ARG A 52 15.12 0.87 -23.30
CA ARG A 52 13.79 0.46 -22.82
C ARG A 52 13.65 -1.05 -22.70
N LYS A 53 14.14 -1.82 -23.68
CA LYS A 53 14.13 -3.30 -23.61
C LYS A 53 15.02 -3.82 -22.47
N LYS A 54 16.17 -3.19 -22.21
CA LYS A 54 17.05 -3.55 -21.07
C LYS A 54 16.43 -3.21 -19.71
N LEU A 55 15.66 -2.13 -19.61
CA LEU A 55 14.90 -1.79 -18.39
C LEU A 55 13.79 -2.81 -18.14
N CYS A 56 12.89 -3.00 -19.11
CA CYS A 56 11.79 -3.97 -19.02
C CYS A 56 12.29 -5.39 -18.75
N GLY A 57 13.40 -5.82 -19.38
CA GLY A 57 14.00 -7.13 -19.10
C GLY A 57 14.54 -7.27 -17.67
N ARG A 58 15.04 -6.19 -17.04
CA ARG A 58 15.45 -6.24 -15.62
C ARG A 58 14.26 -6.22 -14.69
N GLU A 59 13.23 -5.44 -15.02
CA GLU A 59 11.97 -5.37 -14.28
C GLU A 59 11.30 -6.75 -14.22
N THR A 60 11.16 -7.43 -15.35
CA THR A 60 10.65 -8.82 -15.39
C THR A 60 11.54 -9.80 -14.62
N THR A 61 12.87 -9.68 -14.66
CA THR A 61 13.74 -10.53 -13.84
C THR A 61 13.52 -10.29 -12.34
N TYR A 62 13.34 -9.04 -11.91
CA TYR A 62 13.03 -8.75 -10.51
C TYR A 62 11.64 -9.26 -10.10
N GLU A 63 10.64 -9.16 -10.96
CA GLU A 63 9.32 -9.76 -10.73
C GLU A 63 9.38 -11.30 -10.65
N GLU A 64 10.15 -11.94 -11.53
CA GLU A 64 10.38 -13.40 -11.53
C GLU A 64 11.16 -13.86 -10.28
N GLU A 65 12.18 -13.13 -9.84
CA GLU A 65 12.92 -13.39 -8.60
C GLU A 65 12.03 -13.22 -7.36
N VAL A 66 11.23 -12.16 -7.30
CA VAL A 66 10.26 -11.92 -6.22
C VAL A 66 9.17 -12.98 -6.20
N ALA A 67 8.68 -13.43 -7.37
CA ALA A 67 7.69 -14.52 -7.46
C ALA A 67 8.26 -15.87 -7.01
N GLN A 68 9.53 -16.17 -7.35
CA GLN A 68 10.23 -17.39 -6.90
C GLN A 68 10.48 -17.39 -5.39
N LEU A 69 10.86 -16.25 -4.81
CA LEU A 69 10.98 -16.08 -3.35
C LEU A 69 9.62 -16.00 -2.64
N GLY A 70 8.57 -15.62 -3.38
CA GLY A 70 7.20 -15.49 -2.93
C GLY A 70 6.36 -16.77 -3.04
N GLY A 71 6.99 -17.94 -3.23
CA GLY A 71 6.31 -19.24 -3.23
C GLY A 71 5.52 -19.46 -1.95
N ILE A 72 4.20 -19.21 -2.02
CA ILE A 72 3.34 -19.01 -0.86
C ILE A 72 3.37 -20.25 0.04
N PRO A 73 3.88 -20.15 1.29
CA PRO A 73 3.76 -21.22 2.26
C PRO A 73 2.27 -21.44 2.58
N THR A 74 1.76 -22.65 2.34
CA THR A 74 0.35 -23.02 2.62
C THR A 74 -0.01 -22.92 4.10
N GLN A 75 0.99 -22.85 4.98
CA GLN A 75 0.86 -22.54 6.40
C GLN A 75 1.65 -21.26 6.69
N PRO A 76 1.10 -20.29 7.44
CA PRO A 76 1.83 -19.09 7.78
C PRO A 76 3.07 -19.46 8.60
N THR A 77 4.22 -18.92 8.22
CA THR A 77 5.44 -19.06 9.03
C THR A 77 5.23 -18.38 10.38
N SER A 78 5.91 -18.85 11.43
CA SER A 78 5.86 -18.23 12.75
C SER A 78 6.10 -16.72 12.68
N TRP A 79 7.02 -16.28 11.82
CA TRP A 79 7.30 -14.89 11.49
C TRP A 79 6.08 -14.11 10.99
N GLN A 80 5.33 -14.67 10.04
CA GLN A 80 4.10 -14.07 9.52
C GLN A 80 3.03 -13.96 10.62
N VAL A 81 2.84 -15.01 11.42
CA VAL A 81 1.90 -15.00 12.55
C VAL A 81 2.22 -13.88 13.54
N VAL A 82 3.49 -13.71 13.94
CA VAL A 82 3.86 -12.65 14.89
C VAL A 82 3.76 -11.26 14.26
N ALA A 83 4.15 -11.09 12.99
CA ALA A 83 3.96 -9.83 12.28
C ALA A 83 2.46 -9.44 12.17
N GLU A 84 1.60 -10.40 11.86
CA GLU A 84 0.15 -10.20 11.78
C GLU A 84 -0.48 -9.91 13.16
N TYR A 85 -0.06 -10.61 14.22
CA TYR A 85 -0.46 -10.32 15.60
C TYR A 85 -0.21 -8.84 15.95
N TYR A 86 1.01 -8.33 15.72
CA TYR A 86 1.31 -6.92 16.00
C TYR A 86 0.60 -5.94 15.06
N SER A 87 0.20 -6.36 13.85
CA SER A 87 -0.62 -5.56 12.94
C SER A 87 -2.06 -5.46 13.43
N LEU A 88 -2.68 -6.60 13.76
CA LEU A 88 -4.06 -6.70 14.25
C LEU A 88 -4.26 -5.96 15.58
N PHE A 89 -3.31 -6.07 16.50
CA PHE A 89 -3.36 -5.42 17.83
C PHE A 89 -2.61 -4.08 17.89
N ARG A 90 -2.30 -3.47 16.74
CA ARG A 90 -1.58 -2.18 16.64
C ARG A 90 -2.22 -1.05 17.45
N ASN A 91 -3.54 -1.04 17.58
CA ASN A 91 -4.31 -0.05 18.35
C ASN A 91 -5.03 -0.71 19.56
N GLY A 92 -4.48 -1.81 20.08
CA GLY A 92 -5.12 -2.62 21.10
C GLY A 92 -6.24 -3.53 20.57
N LEU A 93 -7.02 -4.09 21.49
CA LEU A 93 -8.24 -4.83 21.18
C LEU A 93 -9.35 -3.86 20.79
N LYS A 94 -10.12 -4.21 19.77
CA LYS A 94 -11.14 -3.34 19.21
C LYS A 94 -12.46 -3.46 19.97
N PRO A 95 -13.23 -2.37 20.11
CA PRO A 95 -14.51 -2.40 20.80
C PRO A 95 -15.54 -3.32 20.11
N LEU A 96 -16.15 -4.24 20.87
CA LEU A 96 -17.42 -4.84 20.46
C LEU A 96 -18.56 -3.84 20.70
N VAL A 97 -18.70 -2.82 19.84
CA VAL A 97 -19.81 -1.87 19.94
C VAL A 97 -21.09 -2.51 19.41
N VAL A 98 -21.94 -2.97 20.32
CA VAL A 98 -23.32 -3.38 20.00
C VAL A 98 -24.25 -2.18 20.21
N THR A 99 -24.14 -1.19 19.33
CA THR A 99 -25.16 -0.13 19.17
C THR A 99 -25.66 -0.16 17.73
N SER A 100 -26.92 0.23 17.54
CA SER A 100 -27.67 0.08 16.28
C SER A 100 -27.09 0.80 15.07
N ASP A 101 -26.18 1.76 15.27
CA ASP A 101 -25.82 2.78 14.29
C ASP A 101 -24.31 2.87 14.00
N VAL A 102 -23.50 1.88 14.42
CA VAL A 102 -22.06 1.81 14.11
C VAL A 102 -21.79 0.80 12.99
N SER A 103 -20.82 1.11 12.11
CA SER A 103 -20.53 0.30 10.92
C SER A 103 -20.22 -1.16 11.28
N SER A 104 -20.66 -2.09 10.43
CA SER A 104 -20.41 -3.53 10.61
C SER A 104 -18.94 -3.87 10.80
N GLU A 105 -18.04 -3.04 10.27
CA GLU A 105 -16.58 -3.18 10.35
C GLU A 105 -16.09 -3.36 11.78
N CYS A 106 -16.53 -2.53 12.75
CA CYS A 106 -15.98 -2.56 14.11
C CYS A 106 -16.23 -3.90 14.83
N VAL A 107 -17.45 -4.44 14.69
CA VAL A 107 -17.82 -5.77 15.20
C VAL A 107 -17.04 -6.87 14.49
N GLN A 108 -16.90 -6.80 13.16
CA GLN A 108 -16.11 -7.77 12.39
C GLN A 108 -14.64 -7.77 12.82
N GLU A 109 -14.03 -6.62 13.07
CA GLU A 109 -12.61 -6.54 13.44
C GLU A 109 -12.30 -7.16 14.81
N THR A 110 -13.19 -7.02 15.79
CA THR A 110 -13.07 -7.72 17.09
C THR A 110 -13.18 -9.24 16.91
N HIS A 111 -14.08 -9.70 16.02
CA HIS A 111 -14.18 -11.10 15.65
C HIS A 111 -12.93 -11.61 14.88
N VAL A 112 -12.31 -10.78 14.03
CA VAL A 112 -11.05 -11.10 13.34
C VAL A 112 -9.93 -11.27 14.37
N GLN A 113 -9.74 -10.33 15.30
CA GLN A 113 -8.75 -10.42 16.37
C GLN A 113 -8.92 -11.72 17.20
N LYS A 114 -10.16 -12.04 17.62
CA LYS A 114 -10.44 -13.28 18.36
C LYS A 114 -10.18 -14.54 17.53
N ARG A 115 -10.67 -14.61 16.29
CA ARG A 115 -10.49 -15.77 15.40
C ARG A 115 -9.01 -16.01 15.08
N PHE A 116 -8.26 -14.94 14.83
CA PHE A 116 -6.82 -15.01 14.60
C PHE A 116 -6.08 -15.68 15.77
N LEU A 117 -6.37 -15.27 17.00
CA LEU A 117 -5.78 -15.90 18.19
C LEU A 117 -6.21 -17.37 18.34
N GLN A 118 -7.48 -17.69 18.11
CA GLN A 118 -7.98 -19.07 18.18
C GLN A 118 -7.38 -19.99 17.11
N ALA A 119 -6.97 -19.46 15.96
CA ALA A 119 -6.37 -20.23 14.87
C ALA A 119 -4.85 -20.43 15.02
N ASN A 120 -4.14 -19.49 15.66
CA ASN A 120 -2.68 -19.46 15.67
C ASN A 120 -2.03 -19.68 17.05
N MET A 121 -2.78 -19.58 18.15
CA MET A 121 -2.26 -19.81 19.51
C MET A 121 -2.65 -21.20 20.02
N THR A 122 -1.79 -21.80 20.83
CA THR A 122 -2.14 -23.04 21.54
C THR A 122 -3.24 -22.78 22.60
N PRO A 123 -4.05 -23.78 22.97
CA PRO A 123 -5.12 -23.62 23.97
C PRO A 123 -4.62 -23.13 25.34
N ASP A 124 -3.35 -23.40 25.65
CA ASP A 124 -2.65 -23.12 26.90
C ASP A 124 -1.67 -21.94 26.82
N VAL A 125 -1.73 -21.12 25.76
CA VAL A 125 -0.82 -19.97 25.54
C VAL A 125 -0.65 -19.11 26.81
N ALA A 126 0.58 -18.96 27.29
CA ALA A 126 0.86 -18.23 28.52
C ALA A 126 0.87 -16.71 28.30
N THR A 127 0.32 -15.96 29.25
CA THR A 127 0.24 -14.49 29.24
C THR A 127 0.61 -13.93 30.62
N ASN A 128 0.66 -12.60 30.78
CA ASN A 128 0.92 -11.99 32.08
C ASN A 128 -0.26 -12.13 33.06
N SER A 129 -1.42 -12.61 32.57
CA SER A 129 -2.69 -12.64 33.29
C SER A 129 -3.30 -14.06 33.43
N GLY A 130 -2.69 -15.07 32.81
CA GLY A 130 -3.17 -16.46 32.88
C GLY A 130 -2.80 -17.29 31.64
N LEU A 131 -3.54 -18.37 31.43
CA LEU A 131 -3.36 -19.30 30.30
C LEU A 131 -4.53 -19.21 29.31
N GLY A 132 -4.21 -19.41 28.03
CA GLY A 132 -5.16 -19.54 26.93
C GLY A 132 -5.64 -18.21 26.33
N VAL A 133 -6.28 -18.32 25.17
CA VAL A 133 -6.76 -17.16 24.37
C VAL A 133 -7.74 -16.27 25.15
N ALA A 134 -8.50 -16.83 26.10
CA ALA A 134 -9.39 -16.06 26.96
C ALA A 134 -8.64 -15.10 27.89
N ALA A 135 -7.54 -15.55 28.51
CA ALA A 135 -6.68 -14.70 29.34
C ALA A 135 -6.02 -13.60 28.49
N LEU A 136 -5.53 -13.96 27.29
CA LEU A 136 -4.93 -12.99 26.36
C LEU A 136 -5.90 -11.86 25.97
N LEU A 137 -7.15 -12.20 25.65
CA LEU A 137 -8.18 -11.20 25.35
C LEU A 137 -8.54 -10.34 26.57
N ALA A 138 -8.61 -10.93 27.77
CA ALA A 138 -8.84 -10.18 29.01
C ALA A 138 -7.69 -9.21 29.33
N GLU A 139 -6.44 -9.59 29.06
CA GLU A 139 -5.28 -8.69 29.20
C GLU A 139 -5.42 -7.47 28.28
N TRP A 140 -5.82 -7.69 27.02
CA TRP A 140 -6.03 -6.61 26.07
C TRP A 140 -7.24 -5.72 26.40
N GLU A 141 -8.36 -6.26 26.91
CA GLU A 141 -9.46 -5.42 27.41
C GLU A 141 -9.00 -4.56 28.59
N ARG A 142 -8.27 -5.14 29.54
CA ARG A 142 -7.71 -4.37 30.67
C ARG A 142 -6.78 -3.25 30.17
N LEU A 143 -5.91 -3.54 29.20
CA LEU A 143 -5.04 -2.55 28.58
C LEU A 143 -5.85 -1.42 27.91
N ARG A 144 -6.91 -1.75 27.18
CA ARG A 144 -7.82 -0.78 26.53
C ARG A 144 -8.53 0.12 27.56
N VAL A 145 -8.97 -0.43 28.69
CA VAL A 145 -9.64 0.32 29.78
C VAL A 145 -8.66 1.24 30.55
N CYS A 146 -7.40 0.82 30.71
CA CYS A 146 -6.37 1.63 31.37
C CYS A 146 -5.74 2.68 30.44
N TYR A 147 -5.64 2.38 29.14
CA TYR A 147 -4.91 3.16 28.14
C TYR A 147 -5.74 3.28 26.84
N PRO A 148 -6.75 4.18 26.78
CA PRO A 148 -7.63 4.31 25.62
C PRO A 148 -6.94 4.69 24.31
N ASP A 149 -5.74 5.30 24.39
CA ASP A 149 -4.93 5.72 23.24
C ASP A 149 -3.77 4.75 22.91
N LEU A 150 -3.81 3.53 23.46
CA LEU A 150 -2.75 2.53 23.31
C LEU A 150 -2.43 2.24 21.85
N ARG A 151 -1.18 2.48 21.48
CA ARG A 151 -0.60 2.05 20.21
C ARG A 151 0.59 1.14 20.45
N VAL A 152 0.66 0.04 19.73
CA VAL A 152 1.74 -0.94 19.79
C VAL A 152 2.43 -1.00 18.43
N LYS A 153 3.76 -1.00 18.43
CA LYS A 153 4.59 -1.07 17.23
C LYS A 153 5.62 -2.18 17.38
N LEU A 154 5.61 -3.15 16.46
CA LEU A 154 6.72 -4.08 16.28
C LEU A 154 7.95 -3.30 15.79
N VAL A 155 9.06 -3.42 16.51
CA VAL A 155 10.33 -2.74 16.21
C VAL A 155 11.30 -3.68 15.53
N SER A 156 11.42 -4.90 16.03
CA SER A 156 12.16 -5.99 15.38
C SER A 156 11.58 -7.35 15.77
N LEU A 157 11.81 -8.32 14.90
CA LEU A 157 11.52 -9.73 15.13
C LEU A 157 12.81 -10.49 14.84
N ASN A 158 13.19 -11.44 15.69
CA ASN A 158 14.43 -12.19 15.59
C ASN A 158 14.18 -13.63 16.03
N HIS A 159 15.01 -14.57 15.57
CA HIS A 159 15.05 -15.91 16.14
C HIS A 159 15.62 -15.86 17.57
N GLY A 160 15.05 -16.68 18.45
CA GLY A 160 15.51 -16.93 19.80
C GLY A 160 16.31 -18.23 19.88
N GLU A 161 16.29 -18.86 21.07
CA GLU A 161 16.87 -20.18 21.28
C GLU A 161 15.89 -21.26 20.81
N GLY A 162 16.38 -22.29 20.10
CA GLY A 162 15.55 -23.33 19.51
C GLY A 162 14.58 -22.77 18.46
N ASP A 163 13.30 -23.15 18.55
CA ASP A 163 12.23 -22.67 17.68
C ASP A 163 11.52 -21.40 18.22
N ALA A 164 12.07 -20.78 19.27
CA ALA A 164 11.51 -19.55 19.81
C ALA A 164 11.72 -18.36 18.86
N MET A 165 10.78 -17.42 18.87
CA MET A 165 10.97 -16.10 18.27
C MET A 165 10.89 -15.00 19.33
N ARG A 166 11.73 -13.97 19.15
CA ARG A 166 11.82 -12.82 20.03
C ARG A 166 11.37 -11.56 19.30
N ALA A 167 10.17 -11.09 19.64
CA ALA A 167 9.64 -9.80 19.19
C ALA A 167 10.05 -8.68 20.15
N MET A 168 10.59 -7.59 19.62
CA MET A 168 10.78 -6.33 20.33
C MET A 168 9.68 -5.36 19.92
N SER A 169 8.91 -4.83 20.87
CA SER A 169 7.80 -3.92 20.59
C SER A 169 7.78 -2.69 21.49
N GLN A 170 7.48 -1.53 20.90
CA GLN A 170 7.22 -0.29 21.62
C GLN A 170 5.72 -0.14 21.87
N ARG A 171 5.35 0.37 23.06
CA ARG A 171 3.99 0.76 23.41
C ARG A 171 3.97 2.27 23.66
N PHE A 172 2.97 2.94 23.11
CA PHE A 172 2.73 4.38 23.27
C PHE A 172 1.37 4.54 23.93
N VAL A 173 1.34 5.24 25.06
CA VAL A 173 0.15 5.49 25.88
C VAL A 173 0.25 6.87 26.50
N THR A 174 -0.88 7.51 26.76
CA THR A 174 -0.96 8.72 27.59
C THR A 174 -1.38 8.31 29.01
N ILE A 175 -0.61 8.71 30.02
CA ILE A 175 -1.00 8.51 31.41
C ILE A 175 -2.03 9.59 31.76
N THR A 176 -3.25 9.16 32.05
CA THR A 176 -4.37 10.03 32.42
C THR A 176 -4.83 9.75 33.86
N GLU A 177 -5.70 10.58 34.43
CA GLU A 177 -6.34 10.28 35.71
C GLU A 177 -7.09 8.93 35.68
N GLN A 178 -7.76 8.62 34.57
CA GLN A 178 -8.40 7.33 34.35
C GLN A 178 -7.39 6.16 34.38
N THR A 179 -6.20 6.36 33.81
CA THR A 179 -5.09 5.40 33.90
C THR A 179 -4.66 5.18 35.35
N LEU A 180 -4.53 6.24 36.15
CA LEU A 180 -4.19 6.11 37.58
C LEU A 180 -5.30 5.37 38.35
N ARG A 181 -6.57 5.73 38.14
CA ARG A 181 -7.75 5.07 38.77
C ARG A 181 -7.91 3.59 38.39
N ASN A 182 -7.42 3.16 37.22
CA ASN A 182 -7.61 1.79 36.73
C ASN A 182 -6.35 0.90 36.89
N ALA A 183 -5.16 1.44 36.69
CA ALA A 183 -3.90 0.69 36.71
C ALA A 183 -3.04 0.93 37.96
N PHE A 184 -3.22 2.06 38.65
CA PHE A 184 -2.33 2.52 39.73
C PHE A 184 -3.11 3.03 40.94
N GLN A 185 -4.15 2.32 41.36
CA GLN A 185 -5.03 2.72 42.49
C GLN A 185 -4.27 3.02 43.79
N HIS A 186 -3.15 2.33 44.02
CA HIS A 186 -2.24 2.56 45.13
C HIS A 186 -1.56 3.94 45.15
N LEU A 187 -1.57 4.68 44.02
CA LEU A 187 -1.07 6.06 43.93
C LEU A 187 -2.15 7.12 44.23
N ILE A 188 -3.42 6.73 44.34
CA ILE A 188 -4.54 7.63 44.64
C ILE A 188 -5.02 7.47 46.09
N ASN A 189 -4.95 6.24 46.61
CA ASN A 189 -5.47 5.88 47.94
C ASN A 189 -4.34 5.75 49.00
N GLY A 190 -3.21 6.45 48.80
CA GLY A 190 -2.02 6.42 49.66
C GLY A 190 -1.84 7.68 50.50
#